data_AF-F4Q6A7-F1
#
_entry.id   AF-F4Q6A7-F1
#
_cell.length_a   1.000
_cell.length_b   1.000
_cell.length_c   1.000
_cell.angle_alpha   90.00
_cell.angle_beta   90.00
_cell.angle_gamma   90.00
#
_symmetry.space_group_name_H-M   'P 1'
#
loop_
_entity.id
_entity.type
_entity.pdbx_description
1 polymer ?
#
loop_
_entity_poly.entity_id
_entity_poly.type
_entity_poly.pdbx_seq_one_letter_code
_entity_poly.pdbx_strand_id
1 'polypeptide(L)'
;MSNSRLESTSTSTSSSSRSSSMTLLSCHISLSNAQQTLPDDERIQYGLLIPQNQSLCLASSPGVTFTCSNQTFDGQYRIVKISASVVTFTNGGSPSSSLTSLTMPALKNIDINANGVANPSINVLELLKSVKSLEEIYFQNDPSIKPLSDFNNFPNLTYFRLSNLYKTPFIVPHGFLNNSIKLEEIHLSSPVTSITIDDSLHFPSLFRYNFHSNCTYGSHHINLTSKSFPKLRSLSVYPYGGSNTTIYLNTNTPNIKMALIIVRLIDR
;
A
#
# COMPACT_ATOMS: atom_id res chain seq x y z
N MET A 1 -42.82 9.29 74.16
CA MET A 1 -41.90 8.18 74.49
C MET A 1 -41.17 7.79 73.22
N SER A 2 -39.84 7.79 73.32
CA SER A 2 -38.88 7.04 72.49
C SER A 2 -38.64 7.46 71.03
N ASN A 3 -37.49 8.14 70.89
CA ASN A 3 -36.64 8.27 69.71
C ASN A 3 -36.40 6.94 68.99
N SER A 4 -36.27 6.98 67.67
CA SER A 4 -35.06 6.45 67.02
C SER A 4 -34.84 7.12 65.67
N ARG A 5 -33.59 7.53 65.49
CA ARG A 5 -33.01 8.36 64.44
C ARG A 5 -32.19 7.40 63.57
N LEU A 6 -32.53 7.28 62.29
CA LEU A 6 -31.76 6.52 61.31
C LEU A 6 -30.94 7.49 60.46
N GLU A 7 -29.68 7.68 60.86
CA GLU A 7 -28.64 8.30 60.06
C GLU A 7 -28.24 7.30 58.96
N SER A 8 -28.37 7.71 57.69
CA SER A 8 -27.82 6.97 56.55
C SER A 8 -26.46 7.56 56.22
N THR A 9 -25.43 6.75 56.45
CA THR A 9 -24.03 7.03 56.13
C THR A 9 -23.80 6.84 54.64
N SER A 10 -23.55 7.94 53.93
CA SER A 10 -23.02 7.96 52.57
C SER A 10 -21.53 7.59 52.60
N THR A 11 -21.18 6.41 52.10
CA THR A 11 -19.80 5.99 51.89
C THR A 11 -19.36 6.41 50.49
N SER A 12 -18.53 7.45 50.44
CA SER A 12 -17.76 7.86 49.28
C SER A 12 -16.64 6.84 49.02
N THR A 13 -16.70 6.14 47.88
CA THR A 13 -15.56 5.39 47.33
C THR A 13 -15.05 6.16 46.12
N SER A 14 -14.06 7.02 46.36
CA SER A 14 -13.25 7.64 45.33
C SER A 14 -12.23 6.61 44.82
N SER A 15 -12.50 5.99 43.69
CA SER A 15 -11.51 5.19 42.97
C SER A 15 -10.49 6.12 42.32
N SER A 16 -9.34 6.31 42.98
CA SER A 16 -8.19 7.00 42.40
C SER A 16 -7.58 6.14 41.29
N SER A 17 -7.79 6.51 40.04
CA SER A 17 -7.08 5.95 38.88
C SER A 17 -5.63 6.47 38.87
N ARG A 18 -4.73 5.74 39.53
CA ARG A 18 -3.31 5.75 39.19
C ARG A 18 -3.06 4.62 38.20
N SER A 19 -2.71 4.94 36.96
CA SER A 19 -1.82 4.08 36.19
C SER A 19 -1.10 4.84 35.08
N SER A 20 0.19 5.00 35.32
CA SER A 20 1.27 4.92 34.33
C SER A 20 1.39 6.03 33.29
N SER A 21 1.90 7.18 33.75
CA SER A 21 2.71 8.07 32.93
C SER A 21 3.92 7.30 32.38
N MET A 22 3.95 7.12 31.06
CA MET A 22 5.03 6.48 30.33
C MET A 22 6.31 7.29 30.52
N THR A 23 7.19 6.79 31.38
CA THR A 23 8.51 7.39 31.64
C THR A 23 9.40 6.98 30.48
N LEU A 24 9.65 7.90 29.53
CA LEU A 24 10.66 7.71 28.50
C LEU A 24 12.03 7.66 29.17
N LEU A 25 12.68 6.50 29.09
CA LEU A 25 14.04 6.28 29.53
C LEU A 25 14.99 7.24 28.79
N SER A 26 15.61 8.15 29.54
CA SER A 26 16.73 8.98 29.10
C SER A 26 17.95 8.10 28.82
N CYS A 27 18.19 7.74 27.56
CA CYS A 27 19.53 7.37 27.10
C CYS A 27 20.24 8.63 26.63
N HIS A 28 21.14 9.15 27.46
CA HIS A 28 22.14 10.13 27.05
C HIS A 28 23.15 9.48 26.12
N ILE A 29 22.87 9.54 24.81
CA ILE A 29 23.90 9.39 23.77
C ILE A 29 24.26 10.82 23.34
N SER A 30 25.43 11.27 23.78
CA SER A 30 26.09 12.45 23.23
C SER A 30 26.44 12.18 21.76
N LEU A 31 25.67 12.75 20.84
CA LEU A 31 25.99 12.79 19.41
C LEU A 31 26.03 14.26 18.99
N SER A 32 27.24 14.76 18.76
CA SER A 32 27.55 16.11 18.28
C SER A 32 27.30 16.26 16.77
N ASN A 33 26.19 15.74 16.27
CA ASN A 33 25.62 16.10 14.98
C ASN A 33 24.26 16.69 15.28
N ALA A 34 24.04 17.96 14.92
CA ALA A 34 22.76 18.65 15.10
C ALA A 34 21.59 17.70 14.82
N GLN A 35 20.71 17.50 15.80
CA GLN A 35 19.56 16.59 15.70
C GLN A 35 18.75 16.93 14.45
N GLN A 36 18.91 16.17 13.37
CA GLN A 36 18.07 16.32 12.18
C GLN A 36 16.72 15.69 12.50
N THR A 37 15.68 16.52 12.61
CA THR A 37 14.30 16.11 12.87
C THR A 37 13.56 15.86 11.56
N LEU A 38 12.58 14.96 11.58
CA LEU A 38 11.64 14.83 10.47
C LEU A 38 10.89 16.16 10.27
N PRO A 39 10.66 16.60 9.01
CA PRO A 39 9.86 17.77 8.70
C PRO A 39 8.44 17.74 9.30
N ASP A 40 7.91 18.92 9.63
CA ASP A 40 6.61 19.06 10.31
C ASP A 40 5.43 18.49 9.49
N ASP A 41 5.49 18.58 8.16
CA ASP A 41 4.48 18.05 7.23
C ASP A 41 4.32 16.53 7.34
N GLU A 42 5.43 15.81 7.47
CA GLU A 42 5.42 14.35 7.66
C GLU A 42 5.01 13.95 9.08
N ARG A 43 5.21 14.83 10.06
CA ARG A 43 4.96 14.56 11.49
C ARG A 43 3.51 14.81 11.90
N ILE A 44 2.94 15.94 11.49
CA ILE A 44 1.60 16.40 11.92
C ILE A 44 0.50 15.45 11.41
N GLN A 45 0.69 14.79 10.26
CA GLN A 45 -0.28 13.83 9.72
C GLN A 45 -0.57 12.63 10.65
N TYR A 46 0.32 12.36 11.62
CA TYR A 46 0.17 11.30 12.61
C TYR A 46 -0.26 11.82 14.00
N GLY A 47 -0.67 13.09 14.11
CA GLY A 47 -1.07 13.70 15.38
C GLY A 47 0.10 13.91 16.36
N LEU A 48 1.34 13.83 15.87
CA LEU A 48 2.55 13.98 16.68
C LEU A 48 2.89 15.47 16.82
N LEU A 49 2.45 16.07 17.93
CA LEU A 49 2.70 17.49 18.23
C LEU A 49 4.15 17.78 18.63
N ILE A 50 4.90 16.76 19.06
CA ILE A 50 6.28 16.89 19.51
C ILE A 50 7.22 16.46 18.37
N PRO A 51 8.26 17.25 18.03
CA PRO A 51 9.30 16.85 17.10
C PRO A 51 9.81 15.45 17.39
N GLN A 52 9.59 14.54 16.45
CA GLN A 52 10.18 13.21 16.53
C GLN A 52 11.67 13.38 16.22
N ASN A 53 12.51 13.00 17.19
CA ASN A 53 13.91 12.73 16.90
C ASN A 53 13.99 11.55 15.92
N GLN A 54 15.18 11.28 15.37
CA GLN A 54 15.41 10.19 14.41
C GLN A 54 15.05 8.79 14.94
N SER A 55 14.52 8.66 16.15
CA SER A 55 14.07 7.39 16.73
C SER A 55 13.12 6.62 15.81
N LEU A 56 12.24 7.25 15.03
CA LEU A 56 11.41 6.51 14.06
C LEU A 56 12.24 5.77 13.01
N CYS A 57 13.30 6.44 12.52
CA CYS A 57 14.21 5.92 11.49
C CYS A 57 15.28 4.97 12.05
N LEU A 58 15.47 4.98 13.37
CA LEU A 58 16.45 4.16 14.10
C LEU A 58 15.80 3.01 14.88
N ALA A 59 14.50 3.11 15.17
CA ALA A 59 13.73 2.10 15.87
C ALA A 59 13.28 1.03 14.88
N SER A 60 14.03 -0.06 14.84
CA SER A 60 13.53 -1.31 14.30
C SER A 60 12.60 -1.95 15.33
N SER A 61 11.31 -1.64 15.27
CA SER A 61 10.32 -2.50 15.92
C SER A 61 10.31 -3.85 15.19
N PRO A 62 10.17 -4.99 15.89
CA PRO A 62 10.06 -6.28 15.21
C PRO A 62 8.96 -6.25 14.15
N GLY A 63 9.35 -6.40 12.88
CA GLY A 63 8.43 -6.40 11.75
C GLY A 63 8.04 -5.04 11.18
N VAL A 64 8.57 -3.90 11.67
CA VAL A 64 8.37 -2.58 11.03
C VAL A 64 9.67 -1.80 10.98
N THR A 65 9.99 -1.23 9.83
CA THR A 65 11.20 -0.44 9.61
C THR A 65 10.88 0.77 8.74
N PHE A 66 11.25 1.94 9.24
CA PHE A 66 11.29 3.19 8.48
C PHE A 66 12.74 3.50 8.14
N THR A 67 13.04 3.70 6.86
CA THR A 67 14.35 4.19 6.43
C THR A 67 14.23 5.65 6.05
N CYS A 68 15.15 6.45 6.55
CA CYS A 68 15.21 7.87 6.27
C CYS A 68 16.55 8.23 5.63
N SER A 69 16.54 9.28 4.82
CA SER A 69 17.74 9.77 4.13
C SER A 69 17.66 11.29 4.01
N ASN A 70 18.81 11.95 4.02
CA ASN A 70 18.97 13.36 3.62
C ASN A 70 19.34 13.52 2.14
N GLN A 71 19.50 12.42 1.40
CA GLN A 71 19.68 12.43 -0.06
C GLN A 71 18.32 12.58 -0.77
N THR A 72 17.59 13.62 -0.41
CA THR A 72 16.27 13.95 -0.92
C THR A 72 16.33 15.19 -1.79
N PHE A 73 15.23 15.51 -2.46
CA PHE A 73 15.13 16.68 -3.34
C PHE A 73 15.36 18.03 -2.64
N ASP A 74 15.25 18.07 -1.31
CA ASP A 74 15.41 19.26 -0.47
C ASP A 74 16.57 19.16 0.53
N GLY A 75 17.36 18.07 0.48
CA GLY A 75 18.46 17.83 1.42
C GLY A 75 18.02 17.56 2.87
N GLN A 76 16.71 17.45 3.14
CA GLN A 76 16.18 17.20 4.47
C GLN A 76 16.08 15.71 4.77
N TYR A 77 16.22 15.35 6.04
CA TYR A 77 16.10 13.96 6.47
C TYR A 77 14.62 13.55 6.43
N ARG A 78 14.22 12.78 5.40
CA ARG A 78 12.83 12.35 5.18
C ARG A 78 12.70 10.84 5.11
N ILE A 79 11.49 10.33 5.32
CA ILE A 79 11.19 8.90 5.14
C ILE A 79 11.26 8.56 3.65
N VAL A 80 12.18 7.67 3.28
CA VAL A 80 12.37 7.20 1.89
C VAL A 80 11.87 5.79 1.66
N LYS A 81 11.74 4.98 2.73
CA LYS A 81 11.18 3.63 2.65
C LYS A 81 10.39 3.27 3.90
N ILE A 82 9.28 2.59 3.68
CA ILE A 82 8.46 1.94 4.71
C ILE A 82 8.45 0.45 4.40
N SER A 83 8.86 -0.37 5.36
CA SER A 83 8.75 -1.82 5.29
C SER A 83 8.06 -2.34 6.53
N ALA A 84 6.98 -3.08 6.37
CA ALA A 84 6.20 -3.65 7.46
C ALA A 84 5.83 -5.09 7.12
N SER A 85 6.36 -6.06 7.88
CA SER A 85 5.94 -7.45 7.85
C SER A 85 5.33 -7.79 9.20
N VAL A 86 4.03 -7.54 9.31
CA VAL A 86 3.34 -7.48 10.59
C VAL A 86 2.33 -8.62 10.69
N VAL A 87 2.57 -9.50 11.67
CA VAL A 87 1.68 -10.63 11.95
C VAL A 87 0.44 -10.17 12.73
N THR A 88 0.60 -9.22 13.66
CA THR A 88 -0.50 -8.60 14.42
C THR A 88 -0.08 -7.21 14.90
N PHE A 89 -0.69 -6.14 14.36
CA PHE A 89 -0.65 -4.81 14.97
C PHE A 89 -1.99 -4.56 15.65
N THR A 90 -1.99 -4.39 16.97
CA THR A 90 -3.23 -4.12 17.72
C THR A 90 -3.43 -2.63 18.02
N ASN A 91 -2.39 -1.80 17.86
CA ASN A 91 -2.43 -0.36 18.12
C ASN A 91 -1.54 0.42 17.12
N GLY A 92 -2.05 0.66 15.92
CA GLY A 92 -1.39 1.48 14.88
C GLY A 92 -1.60 2.99 15.04
N GLY A 93 -2.21 3.41 16.15
CA GLY A 93 -2.86 4.71 16.27
C GLY A 93 -4.19 4.77 15.51
N SER A 94 -4.89 5.89 15.64
CA SER A 94 -6.13 6.19 14.92
C SER A 94 -5.86 7.37 14.01
N PRO A 95 -5.37 7.16 12.77
CA PRO A 95 -5.24 8.25 11.80
C PRO A 95 -6.58 8.96 11.67
N SER A 96 -6.54 10.27 11.48
CA SER A 96 -7.77 11.07 11.35
C SER A 96 -8.69 10.45 10.29
N SER A 97 -9.98 10.35 10.59
CA SER A 97 -10.97 9.90 9.60
C SER A 97 -11.08 10.83 8.39
N SER A 98 -10.55 12.05 8.50
CA SER A 98 -10.43 13.02 7.40
C SER A 98 -9.15 12.91 6.59
N LEU A 99 -8.24 11.97 6.90
CA LEU A 99 -7.00 11.78 6.15
C LEU A 99 -7.31 11.23 4.76
N THR A 100 -7.14 12.05 3.74
CA THR A 100 -7.38 11.68 2.32
C THR A 100 -6.09 11.48 1.53
N SER A 101 -4.93 11.88 2.07
CA SER A 101 -3.62 11.72 1.42
C SER A 101 -2.52 11.60 2.46
N LEU A 102 -1.42 10.95 2.09
CA LEU A 102 -0.17 10.96 2.84
C LEU A 102 0.76 12.03 2.24
N THR A 103 1.33 12.86 3.11
CA THR A 103 2.39 13.79 2.74
C THR A 103 3.71 13.10 3.03
N MET A 104 4.25 12.42 2.01
CA MET A 104 5.53 11.72 2.08
C MET A 104 6.34 11.94 0.79
N PRO A 105 6.72 13.20 0.49
CA PRO A 105 7.21 13.57 -0.84
C PRO A 105 8.53 12.88 -1.23
N ALA A 106 9.28 12.33 -0.27
CA ALA A 106 10.51 11.58 -0.53
C ALA A 106 10.34 10.05 -0.49
N LEU A 107 9.14 9.52 -0.25
CA LEU A 107 8.91 8.08 -0.14
C LEU A 107 9.07 7.41 -1.50
N LYS A 108 10.05 6.51 -1.58
CA LYS A 108 10.38 5.74 -2.78
C LYS A 108 9.81 4.33 -2.73
N ASN A 109 9.85 3.68 -1.57
CA ASN A 109 9.46 2.26 -1.47
C ASN A 109 8.46 2.08 -0.34
N ILE A 110 7.37 1.39 -0.64
CA ILE A 110 6.44 0.87 0.37
C ILE A 110 6.27 -0.63 0.20
N ASP A 111 6.58 -1.37 1.26
CA ASP A 111 6.48 -2.83 1.32
C ASP A 111 5.69 -3.20 2.58
N ILE A 112 4.45 -3.64 2.40
CA ILE A 112 3.56 -3.97 3.50
C ILE A 112 3.03 -5.39 3.30
N ASN A 113 3.39 -6.27 4.22
CA ASN A 113 2.80 -7.59 4.42
C ASN A 113 2.01 -7.57 5.73
N ALA A 114 0.68 -7.52 5.62
CA ALA A 114 -0.22 -7.40 6.77
C ALA A 114 -1.09 -8.65 6.90
N ASN A 115 -1.02 -9.39 8.01
CA ASN A 115 -1.92 -10.54 8.24
C ASN A 115 -3.25 -10.14 8.93
N GLY A 116 -3.61 -8.86 8.84
CA GLY A 116 -4.82 -8.28 9.43
C GLY A 116 -4.76 -6.76 9.39
N VAL A 117 -5.94 -6.12 9.31
CA VAL A 117 -6.06 -4.66 9.22
C VAL A 117 -6.99 -4.19 10.32
N ALA A 118 -6.51 -3.28 11.17
CA ALA A 118 -7.31 -2.73 12.27
C ALA A 118 -8.51 -1.91 11.77
N ASN A 119 -8.35 -1.23 10.62
CA ASN A 119 -9.42 -0.46 9.99
C ASN A 119 -9.55 -0.80 8.49
N PRO A 120 -10.41 -1.75 8.10
CA PRO A 120 -10.57 -2.18 6.71
C PRO A 120 -11.24 -1.12 5.81
N SER A 121 -11.73 -0.01 6.38
CA SER A 121 -12.30 1.10 5.61
C SER A 121 -11.23 2.00 4.99
N ILE A 122 -9.98 1.92 5.46
CA ILE A 122 -8.86 2.69 4.91
C ILE A 122 -8.19 1.88 3.82
N ASN A 123 -8.21 2.40 2.59
CA ASN A 123 -7.44 1.88 1.47
C ASN A 123 -6.15 2.68 1.34
N VAL A 124 -5.00 2.09 1.68
CA VAL A 124 -3.71 2.81 1.66
C VAL A 124 -3.35 3.31 0.26
N LEU A 125 -3.80 2.65 -0.82
CA LEU A 125 -3.58 3.16 -2.18
C LEU A 125 -4.24 4.53 -2.40
N GLU A 126 -5.35 4.83 -1.73
CA GLU A 126 -6.02 6.13 -1.82
C GLU A 126 -5.10 7.24 -1.31
N LEU A 127 -4.45 6.95 -0.17
CA LEU A 127 -3.59 7.90 0.49
C LEU A 127 -2.27 8.13 -0.27
N LEU A 128 -1.82 7.15 -1.05
CA LEU A 128 -0.56 7.22 -1.81
C LEU A 128 -0.67 7.92 -3.16
N LYS A 129 -1.86 8.33 -3.62
CA LYS A 129 -2.06 8.95 -4.94
C LYS A 129 -1.15 10.14 -5.20
N SER A 130 -0.93 10.97 -4.18
CA SER A 130 -0.10 12.19 -4.24
C SER A 130 1.39 11.91 -4.19
N VAL A 131 1.82 10.70 -3.80
CA VAL A 131 3.22 10.36 -3.55
C VAL A 131 3.91 9.95 -4.86
N LYS A 132 4.18 10.94 -5.71
CA LYS A 132 4.74 10.72 -7.07
C LYS A 132 6.23 10.34 -7.09
N SER A 133 6.88 10.31 -5.93
CA SER A 133 8.24 9.82 -5.73
C SER A 133 8.35 8.30 -5.64
N LEU A 134 7.23 7.58 -5.50
CA LEU A 134 7.23 6.12 -5.40
C LEU A 134 7.91 5.47 -6.62
N GLU A 135 8.88 4.61 -6.31
CA GLU A 135 9.61 3.72 -7.20
C GLU A 135 9.06 2.29 -7.09
N GLU A 136 8.69 1.86 -5.88
CA GLU A 136 8.18 0.51 -5.63
C GLU A 136 6.97 0.51 -4.70
N ILE A 137 5.95 -0.24 -5.09
CA ILE A 137 4.77 -0.50 -4.27
C ILE A 137 4.56 -2.01 -4.18
N TYR A 138 4.63 -2.53 -2.96
CA TYR A 138 4.34 -3.91 -2.65
C TYR A 138 3.36 -4.03 -1.47
N PHE A 139 2.20 -4.60 -1.74
CA PHE A 139 1.23 -4.98 -0.71
C PHE A 139 0.98 -6.48 -0.75
N GLN A 140 1.02 -7.11 0.41
CA GLN A 140 0.76 -8.53 0.60
C GLN A 140 -0.21 -8.74 1.77
N ASN A 141 -1.14 -9.68 1.62
CA ASN A 141 -2.06 -10.12 2.66
C ASN A 141 -3.01 -9.02 3.20
N ASP A 142 -3.08 -7.85 2.58
CA ASP A 142 -3.94 -6.75 3.06
C ASP A 142 -5.34 -6.79 2.40
N PRO A 143 -6.42 -7.18 3.13
CA PRO A 143 -7.78 -7.22 2.57
C PRO A 143 -8.44 -5.84 2.39
N SER A 144 -7.87 -4.75 2.90
CA SER A 144 -8.44 -3.40 2.73
C SER A 144 -8.04 -2.73 1.42
N ILE A 145 -6.98 -3.24 0.77
CA ILE A 145 -6.49 -2.72 -0.50
C ILE A 145 -7.52 -2.98 -1.61
N LYS A 146 -7.98 -1.90 -2.23
CA LYS A 146 -8.88 -1.91 -3.39
C LYS A 146 -8.23 -1.10 -4.51
N PRO A 147 -8.39 -1.51 -5.78
CA PRO A 147 -7.87 -0.71 -6.88
C PRO A 147 -8.73 0.54 -7.07
N LEU A 148 -8.13 1.56 -7.65
CA LEU A 148 -8.69 2.91 -7.74
C LEU A 148 -8.57 3.41 -9.18
N SER A 149 -9.64 3.97 -9.74
CA SER A 149 -9.68 4.38 -11.15
C SER A 149 -8.72 5.52 -11.49
N ASP A 150 -8.38 6.34 -10.51
CA ASP A 150 -7.51 7.50 -10.61
C ASP A 150 -6.10 7.26 -10.04
N PHE A 151 -5.75 6.01 -9.72
CA PHE A 151 -4.39 5.65 -9.27
C PHE A 151 -3.46 5.45 -10.46
N ASN A 152 -3.02 6.57 -11.02
CA ASN A 152 -2.22 6.66 -12.25
C ASN A 152 -1.14 7.73 -12.15
N ASN A 153 -0.35 7.91 -13.22
CA ASN A 153 0.69 8.93 -13.34
C ASN A 153 1.75 8.86 -12.23
N PHE A 154 2.43 7.71 -12.08
CA PHE A 154 3.58 7.58 -11.19
C PHE A 154 4.88 7.57 -12.01
N PRO A 155 5.54 8.72 -12.21
CA PRO A 155 6.63 8.86 -13.17
C PRO A 155 7.90 8.09 -12.76
N ASN A 156 8.04 7.74 -11.48
CA ASN A 156 9.19 7.03 -10.94
C ASN A 156 8.92 5.54 -10.65
N LEU A 157 7.66 5.10 -10.71
CA LEU A 157 7.28 3.74 -10.34
C LEU A 157 7.85 2.74 -11.34
N THR A 158 8.66 1.81 -10.86
CA THR A 158 9.26 0.71 -11.62
C THR A 158 8.59 -0.62 -11.30
N TYR A 159 8.14 -0.80 -10.05
CA TYR A 159 7.55 -2.06 -9.58
C TYR A 159 6.21 -1.84 -8.90
N PHE A 160 5.19 -2.58 -9.35
CA PHE A 160 3.90 -2.63 -8.68
C PHE A 160 3.47 -4.07 -8.44
N ARG A 161 3.26 -4.43 -7.17
CA ARG A 161 2.80 -5.76 -6.79
C ARG A 161 1.72 -5.73 -5.72
N LEU A 162 0.63 -6.44 -6.01
CA LEU A 162 -0.40 -6.81 -5.05
C LEU A 162 -0.41 -8.33 -4.94
N SER A 163 -0.33 -8.85 -3.72
CA SER A 163 -0.27 -10.29 -3.50
C SER A 163 -1.18 -10.77 -2.39
N ASN A 164 -1.91 -11.84 -2.68
CA ASN A 164 -2.75 -12.54 -1.70
C ASN A 164 -3.64 -11.60 -0.85
N LEU A 165 -4.33 -10.62 -1.47
CA LEU A 165 -5.21 -9.68 -0.75
C LEU A 165 -6.51 -10.32 -0.20
N TYR A 166 -6.46 -11.62 0.14
CA TYR A 166 -7.54 -12.46 0.67
C TYR A 166 -8.87 -12.40 -0.10
N LYS A 167 -9.13 -13.40 -0.97
CA LYS A 167 -10.45 -13.80 -1.54
C LYS A 167 -11.40 -12.71 -2.09
N THR A 168 -11.04 -11.43 -2.06
CA THR A 168 -11.86 -10.32 -2.52
C THR A 168 -11.73 -10.24 -4.03
N PRO A 169 -12.84 -10.44 -4.77
CA PRO A 169 -12.84 -10.25 -6.21
C PRO A 169 -12.34 -8.85 -6.58
N PHE A 170 -11.40 -8.76 -7.51
CA PHE A 170 -10.71 -7.54 -7.86
C PHE A 170 -11.02 -7.14 -9.30
N ILE A 171 -11.61 -5.97 -9.52
CA ILE A 171 -11.78 -5.39 -10.85
C ILE A 171 -10.67 -4.38 -11.06
N VAL A 172 -9.80 -4.58 -12.04
CA VAL A 172 -8.77 -3.60 -12.41
C VAL A 172 -9.46 -2.47 -13.18
N PRO A 173 -9.49 -1.23 -12.66
CA PRO A 173 -10.04 -0.10 -13.38
C PRO A 173 -9.28 0.16 -14.67
N HIS A 174 -9.98 0.57 -15.72
CA HIS A 174 -9.32 1.06 -16.92
C HIS A 174 -8.49 2.30 -16.58
N GLY A 175 -7.26 2.36 -17.07
CA GLY A 175 -6.31 3.44 -16.75
C GLY A 175 -5.55 3.27 -15.43
N PHE A 176 -5.74 2.17 -14.69
CA PHE A 176 -4.94 1.88 -13.49
C PHE A 176 -3.45 1.85 -13.82
N LEU A 177 -2.66 2.63 -13.08
CA LEU A 177 -1.21 2.88 -13.27
C LEU A 177 -0.83 3.53 -14.61
N ASN A 178 -1.79 3.97 -15.43
CA ASN A 178 -1.49 4.53 -16.75
C ASN A 178 -0.52 5.72 -16.66
N ASN A 179 0.29 5.92 -17.71
CA ASN A 179 1.36 6.91 -17.79
C ASN A 179 2.47 6.76 -16.74
N SER A 180 2.59 5.61 -16.06
CA SER A 180 3.76 5.30 -15.23
C SER A 180 4.90 4.84 -16.15
N ILE A 181 5.56 5.79 -16.81
CA ILE A 181 6.46 5.53 -17.95
C ILE A 181 7.69 4.67 -17.62
N LYS A 182 8.11 4.61 -16.36
CA LYS A 182 9.22 3.77 -15.88
C LYS A 182 8.76 2.41 -15.37
N LEU A 183 7.45 2.13 -15.38
CA LEU A 183 6.91 0.89 -14.84
C LEU A 183 7.39 -0.29 -15.67
N GLU A 184 8.06 -1.23 -15.02
CA GLU A 184 8.74 -2.36 -15.62
C GLU A 184 7.98 -3.66 -15.39
N GLU A 185 7.41 -3.83 -14.20
CA GLU A 185 6.63 -5.01 -13.81
C GLU A 185 5.33 -4.63 -13.09
N ILE A 186 4.24 -5.28 -13.52
CA ILE A 186 2.96 -5.34 -12.80
C ILE A 186 2.73 -6.79 -12.39
N HIS A 187 2.48 -7.03 -11.11
CA HIS A 187 2.15 -8.35 -10.58
C HIS A 187 0.91 -8.31 -9.68
N LEU A 188 -0.18 -8.92 -10.14
CA LEU A 188 -1.45 -9.00 -9.41
C LEU A 188 -1.80 -10.46 -9.08
N SER A 189 -1.36 -10.99 -7.94
CA SER A 189 -1.68 -12.39 -7.55
C SER A 189 -2.98 -12.53 -6.73
N SER A 190 -3.81 -11.48 -6.72
CA SER A 190 -5.18 -11.48 -6.20
C SER A 190 -6.18 -11.87 -7.28
N PRO A 191 -7.38 -12.39 -6.93
CA PRO A 191 -8.36 -12.88 -7.91
C PRO A 191 -8.98 -11.75 -8.76
N VAL A 192 -8.41 -11.52 -9.95
CA VAL A 192 -8.88 -10.50 -10.90
C VAL A 192 -10.13 -11.01 -11.62
N THR A 193 -11.27 -10.37 -11.42
CA THR A 193 -12.53 -10.75 -12.10
C THR A 193 -12.72 -10.05 -13.43
N SER A 194 -12.16 -8.84 -13.59
CA SER A 194 -12.21 -8.09 -14.85
C SER A 194 -10.99 -7.18 -14.99
N ILE A 195 -10.49 -7.08 -16.23
CA ILE A 195 -9.43 -6.18 -16.64
C ILE A 195 -9.64 -5.84 -18.12
N THR A 196 -9.40 -4.57 -18.45
CA THR A 196 -9.32 -4.08 -19.82
C THR A 196 -7.92 -3.54 -20.09
N ILE A 197 -7.25 -4.11 -21.08
CA ILE A 197 -5.98 -3.65 -21.63
C ILE A 197 -6.21 -3.34 -23.11
N ASP A 198 -5.91 -2.12 -23.55
CA ASP A 198 -6.09 -1.66 -24.92
C ASP A 198 -5.02 -0.61 -25.32
N ASP A 199 -5.21 0.04 -26.46
CA ASP A 199 -4.27 0.98 -27.06
C ASP A 199 -4.34 2.41 -26.49
N SER A 200 -5.23 2.66 -25.52
CA SER A 200 -5.32 3.91 -24.76
C SER A 200 -4.36 3.95 -23.56
N LEU A 201 -3.82 2.79 -23.17
CA LEU A 201 -2.82 2.67 -22.13
C LEU A 201 -1.42 3.04 -22.65
N HIS A 202 -0.56 3.55 -21.79
CA HIS A 202 0.79 3.98 -22.12
C HIS A 202 1.82 3.48 -21.10
N PHE A 203 2.49 2.38 -21.44
CA PHE A 203 3.47 1.69 -20.61
C PHE A 203 4.75 1.38 -21.40
N PRO A 204 5.55 2.40 -21.77
CA PRO A 204 6.69 2.25 -22.66
C PRO A 204 7.85 1.41 -22.10
N SER A 205 7.93 1.24 -20.77
CA SER A 205 8.97 0.45 -20.10
C SER A 205 8.53 -0.94 -19.66
N LEU A 206 7.23 -1.23 -19.69
CA LEU A 206 6.68 -2.45 -19.11
C LEU A 206 7.14 -3.66 -19.92
N PHE A 207 7.89 -4.55 -19.28
CA PHE A 207 8.37 -5.77 -19.90
C PHE A 207 7.68 -7.03 -19.37
N ARG A 208 7.02 -6.94 -18.20
CA ARG A 208 6.29 -8.06 -17.58
C ARG A 208 4.95 -7.63 -16.99
N TYR A 209 3.89 -8.35 -17.35
CA TYR A 209 2.57 -8.22 -16.74
C TYR A 209 2.10 -9.61 -16.28
N ASN A 210 1.87 -9.78 -14.99
CA ASN A 210 1.36 -11.01 -14.39
C ASN A 210 0.06 -10.74 -13.66
N PHE A 211 -0.96 -11.58 -13.86
CA PHE A 211 -2.13 -11.56 -12.97
C PHE A 211 -2.81 -12.91 -12.81
N HIS A 212 -3.48 -13.11 -11.68
CA HIS A 212 -4.33 -14.27 -11.45
C HIS A 212 -5.77 -13.97 -11.87
N SER A 213 -6.31 -14.74 -12.81
CA SER A 213 -7.68 -14.59 -13.28
C SER A 213 -8.67 -15.37 -12.43
N ASN A 214 -9.75 -14.72 -12.02
CA ASN A 214 -10.94 -15.33 -11.42
C ASN A 214 -12.21 -14.89 -12.17
N CYS A 215 -12.14 -14.76 -13.49
CA CYS A 215 -13.30 -14.39 -14.31
C CYS A 215 -14.26 -15.59 -14.38
N THR A 216 -15.30 -15.64 -13.54
CA THR A 216 -16.34 -16.70 -13.59
C THR A 216 -17.51 -16.30 -14.48
N TYR A 217 -17.76 -15.00 -14.61
CA TYR A 217 -18.78 -14.41 -15.47
C TYR A 217 -18.15 -13.28 -16.30
N GLY A 218 -18.16 -13.40 -17.62
CA GLY A 218 -17.58 -12.42 -18.55
C GLY A 218 -16.27 -12.87 -19.19
N SER A 219 -15.45 -11.91 -19.60
CA SER A 219 -14.13 -12.11 -20.20
C SER A 219 -13.22 -10.93 -19.87
N HIS A 220 -11.93 -11.19 -19.68
CA HIS A 220 -10.93 -10.14 -19.77
C HIS A 220 -10.87 -9.61 -21.20
N HIS A 221 -10.68 -8.30 -21.37
CA HIS A 221 -10.45 -7.72 -22.68
C HIS A 221 -9.00 -7.27 -22.76
N ILE A 222 -8.16 -8.03 -23.47
CA ILE A 222 -6.72 -7.79 -23.51
C ILE A 222 -6.33 -7.64 -24.96
N ASN A 223 -6.14 -6.40 -25.41
CA ASN A 223 -5.63 -6.01 -26.71
C ASN A 223 -4.27 -5.34 -26.54
N LEU A 224 -3.19 -6.09 -26.77
CA LEU A 224 -1.83 -5.60 -26.64
C LEU A 224 -1.34 -5.02 -27.96
N THR A 225 -0.87 -3.77 -27.94
CA THR A 225 -0.26 -3.11 -29.11
C THR A 225 1.17 -2.68 -28.81
N SER A 226 2.03 -2.64 -29.83
CA SER A 226 3.40 -2.13 -29.72
C SER A 226 3.44 -0.63 -29.40
N LYS A 227 2.37 0.11 -29.72
CA LYS A 227 2.19 1.52 -29.37
C LYS A 227 2.12 1.69 -27.84
N SER A 228 1.33 0.86 -27.17
CA SER A 228 1.10 0.95 -25.72
C SER A 228 2.14 0.22 -24.89
N PHE A 229 2.66 -0.89 -25.42
CA PHE A 229 3.52 -1.85 -24.71
C PHE A 229 4.77 -2.24 -25.54
N PRO A 230 5.61 -1.29 -25.99
CA PRO A 230 6.71 -1.54 -26.93
C PRO A 230 7.79 -2.49 -26.40
N LYS A 231 7.95 -2.59 -25.07
CA LYS A 231 8.95 -3.46 -24.42
C LYS A 231 8.37 -4.72 -23.79
N LEU A 232 7.06 -4.97 -23.91
CA LEU A 232 6.42 -6.11 -23.27
C LEU A 232 6.96 -7.42 -23.86
N ARG A 233 7.52 -8.26 -22.99
CA ARG A 233 8.10 -9.55 -23.36
C ARG A 233 7.36 -10.72 -22.74
N SER A 234 6.64 -10.49 -21.64
CA SER A 234 5.95 -11.52 -20.86
C SER A 234 4.58 -11.02 -20.41
N LEU A 235 3.53 -11.70 -20.86
CA LEU A 235 2.20 -11.65 -20.27
C LEU A 235 1.89 -13.04 -19.70
N SER A 236 1.66 -13.12 -18.39
CA SER A 236 1.30 -14.38 -17.71
C SER A 236 -0.06 -14.23 -17.04
N VAL A 237 -0.98 -15.12 -17.40
CA VAL A 237 -2.33 -15.18 -16.83
C VAL A 237 -2.50 -16.52 -16.14
N TYR A 238 -2.73 -16.49 -14.83
CA TYR A 238 -2.88 -17.70 -14.01
C TYR A 238 -4.35 -17.89 -13.63
N PRO A 239 -5.07 -18.83 -14.24
CA PRO A 239 -6.49 -19.02 -13.94
C PRO A 239 -6.70 -19.70 -12.58
N TYR A 240 -7.60 -19.16 -11.77
CA TYR A 240 -8.20 -19.89 -10.64
C TYR A 240 -9.17 -20.96 -11.17
N GLY A 241 -9.41 -21.99 -10.36
CA GLY A 241 -10.36 -23.05 -10.69
C GLY A 241 -11.75 -22.49 -11.02
N GLY A 242 -12.29 -22.85 -12.18
CA GLY A 242 -13.59 -22.36 -12.66
C GLY A 242 -13.56 -21.01 -13.38
N SER A 243 -12.40 -20.37 -13.55
CA SER A 243 -12.28 -19.16 -14.36
C SER A 243 -12.41 -19.49 -15.86
N ASN A 244 -13.22 -18.69 -16.56
CA ASN A 244 -13.38 -18.67 -18.01
C ASN A 244 -12.76 -17.38 -18.57
N THR A 245 -11.50 -17.46 -19.00
CA THR A 245 -10.75 -16.30 -19.52
C THR A 245 -10.54 -16.42 -21.02
N THR A 246 -11.02 -15.42 -21.76
CA THR A 246 -10.66 -15.22 -23.17
C THR A 246 -9.65 -14.09 -23.29
N ILE A 247 -8.62 -14.27 -24.13
CA ILE A 247 -7.59 -13.26 -24.40
C ILE A 247 -7.56 -13.02 -25.91
N TYR A 248 -7.67 -11.76 -26.34
CA TYR A 248 -7.68 -11.39 -27.75
C TYR A 248 -6.35 -10.75 -28.14
N LEU A 249 -5.33 -11.57 -28.46
CA LEU A 249 -4.04 -11.01 -28.81
C LEU A 249 -4.04 -10.44 -30.24
N ASN A 250 -3.81 -9.13 -30.37
CA ASN A 250 -3.45 -8.51 -31.64
C ASN A 250 -1.92 -8.58 -31.84
N THR A 251 -1.46 -9.56 -32.62
CA THR A 251 -0.03 -9.95 -32.73
C THR A 251 0.83 -9.05 -33.61
N ASN A 252 0.51 -7.76 -33.79
CA ASN A 252 1.43 -6.82 -34.45
C ASN A 252 2.70 -6.52 -33.62
N THR A 253 2.91 -7.26 -32.53
CA THR A 253 4.05 -7.22 -31.60
C THR A 253 4.93 -8.47 -31.78
N PRO A 254 5.97 -8.41 -32.64
CA PRO A 254 6.76 -9.60 -33.03
C PRO A 254 7.60 -10.24 -31.91
N ASN A 255 7.61 -9.69 -30.69
CA ASN A 255 8.55 -10.08 -29.63
C ASN A 255 7.90 -10.53 -28.30
N ILE A 256 6.58 -10.69 -28.23
CA ILE A 256 5.92 -11.13 -26.99
C ILE A 256 6.06 -12.64 -26.87
N LYS A 257 6.86 -13.10 -25.90
CA LYS A 257 6.80 -14.50 -25.46
C LYS A 257 5.56 -14.64 -24.58
N MET A 258 4.46 -15.08 -25.16
CA MET A 258 3.31 -15.49 -24.37
C MET A 258 3.63 -16.83 -23.71
N ALA A 259 3.99 -16.79 -22.43
CA ALA A 259 3.81 -17.93 -21.55
C ALA A 259 2.32 -17.97 -21.16
N LEU A 260 1.47 -18.34 -22.12
CA LEU A 260 0.09 -18.66 -21.82
C LEU A 260 0.11 -20.04 -21.15
N ILE A 261 0.01 -20.07 -19.83
CA ILE A 261 -0.33 -21.32 -19.14
C ILE A 261 -1.82 -21.51 -19.37
N ILE A 262 -2.12 -22.09 -20.54
CA ILE A 262 -3.45 -22.22 -21.13
C ILE A 262 -4.39 -22.98 -20.20
N VAL A 263 -5.52 -22.34 -19.88
CA VAL A 263 -6.82 -23.01 -19.87
C VAL A 263 -7.59 -22.46 -21.08
N ARG A 264 -7.72 -23.30 -22.11
CA ARG A 264 -8.40 -23.16 -23.43
C ARG A 264 -8.30 -21.81 -24.17
N LEU A 265 -7.45 -21.77 -25.20
CA LEU A 265 -7.60 -20.83 -26.33
C LEU A 265 -8.75 -21.30 -27.25
N ILE A 266 -9.66 -20.40 -27.61
CA ILE A 266 -10.56 -20.58 -28.76
C ILE A 266 -10.04 -19.62 -29.83
N ASP A 267 -9.35 -20.15 -30.84
CA ASP A 267 -9.09 -19.41 -32.08
C ASP A 267 -10.42 -19.24 -32.83
N ARG A 268 -10.68 -18.02 -33.32
CA ARG A 268 -11.75 -17.74 -34.28
C ARG A 268 -11.15 -17.58 -35.66
#